data_AF-A0A6I6MFP2-F1
#
_entry.id   AF-A0A6I6MFP2-F1
#
_cell.length_a   1.000
_cell.length_b   1.000
_cell.length_c   1.000
_cell.angle_alpha   90.00
_cell.angle_beta   90.00
_cell.angle_gamma   90.00
#
_symmetry.space_group_name_H-M   'P 1'
#
loop_
_entity.id
_entity.type
_entity.pdbx_description
1 polymer ?
#
loop_
_entity_poly.entity_id
_entity_poly.type
_entity_poly.pdbx_seq_one_letter_code
_entity_poly.pdbx_strand_id
1 'polypeptide(L)'
;MSTYRVAERVVTLGGLFVNLPGMIILFGGWWLEFYFVERYEVQINLGPVLNVSVAVIALAMPLVLAWLWWSVTVPRWKIWALARCRDWPTLERVAIRDRLIWDERDWFGRAMARTEIWTPNLRKRFADLRRAGAAET
;
A
#
# COMPACT_ATOMS: atom_id res chain seq x y z
N MET A 1 -22.04 19.29 2.57
CA MET A 1 -20.56 19.19 2.67
C MET A 1 -20.05 18.84 1.28
N SER A 2 -19.05 19.53 0.72
CA SER A 2 -18.62 19.26 -0.67
C SER A 2 -18.03 17.84 -0.78
N THR A 3 -18.40 17.09 -1.82
CA THR A 3 -17.91 15.74 -2.12
C THR A 3 -16.39 15.64 -1.99
N TYR A 4 -15.69 16.68 -2.42
CA TYR A 4 -14.24 16.83 -2.29
C TYR A 4 -13.73 16.78 -0.84
N ARG A 5 -14.37 17.46 0.12
CA ARG A 5 -13.97 17.44 1.54
C ARG A 5 -14.17 16.06 2.18
N VAL A 6 -15.16 15.30 1.72
CA VAL A 6 -15.38 13.92 2.16
C VAL A 6 -14.28 13.01 1.59
N ALA A 7 -13.97 13.15 0.30
CA ALA A 7 -12.88 12.42 -0.35
C ALA A 7 -11.53 12.66 0.35
N GLU A 8 -11.18 13.90 0.66
CA GLU A 8 -9.94 14.23 1.39
C GLU A 8 -9.86 13.53 2.74
N ARG A 9 -10.91 13.58 3.56
CA ARG A 9 -10.92 12.89 4.86
C ARG A 9 -10.75 11.38 4.72
N VAL A 10 -11.42 10.77 3.76
CA VAL A 10 -11.37 9.33 3.49
C VAL A 10 -9.98 8.91 3.01
N VAL A 11 -9.32 9.74 2.21
CA VAL A 11 -7.93 9.54 1.74
C VAL A 11 -6.93 9.74 2.88
N THR A 12 -7.10 10.76 3.74
CA THR A 12 -6.26 10.95 4.93
C THR A 12 -6.32 9.73 5.86
N LEU A 13 -7.52 9.20 6.10
CA LEU A 13 -7.69 7.95 6.86
C LEU A 13 -7.03 6.78 6.14
N GLY A 14 -7.12 6.72 4.82
CA GLY A 14 -6.35 5.76 4.01
C GLY A 14 -4.86 5.84 4.24
N GLY A 15 -4.28 7.05 4.22
CA GLY A 15 -2.87 7.26 4.55
C GLY A 15 -2.50 6.75 5.95
N LEU A 16 -3.36 6.98 6.94
CA LEU A 16 -3.14 6.50 8.30
C LEU A 16 -3.21 4.96 8.44
N PHE A 17 -4.08 4.28 7.69
CA PHE A 17 -4.27 2.82 7.81
C PHE A 17 -3.45 2.00 6.80
N VAL A 18 -3.05 2.59 5.68
CA VAL A 18 -2.29 1.93 4.61
C VAL A 18 -0.82 2.36 4.71
N ASN A 19 -0.53 3.65 4.60
CA ASN A 19 0.84 4.15 4.47
C ASN A 19 1.60 4.12 5.80
N LEU A 20 0.99 4.59 6.90
CA LEU A 20 1.69 4.63 8.19
C LEU A 20 2.15 3.23 8.66
N PRO A 21 1.32 2.16 8.65
CA PRO A 21 1.81 0.84 9.00
C PRO A 21 2.86 0.31 8.01
N GLY A 22 2.71 0.59 6.71
CA GLY A 22 3.74 0.26 5.72
C GLY A 22 5.09 0.94 6.03
N MET A 23 5.07 2.21 6.42
CA MET A 23 6.26 2.94 6.87
C MET A 23 6.85 2.35 8.15
N ILE A 24 6.01 1.97 9.12
CA ILE A 24 6.47 1.32 10.36
C ILE A 24 7.13 -0.03 10.04
N ILE A 25 6.55 -0.83 9.14
CA ILE A 25 7.14 -2.11 8.72
C ILE A 25 8.49 -1.87 8.04
N LEU A 26 8.57 -0.91 7.12
CA LEU A 26 9.78 -0.63 6.36
C LEU A 26 10.91 -0.07 7.26
N PHE A 27 10.66 1.07 7.90
CA PHE A 27 11.67 1.76 8.70
C PHE A 27 11.93 1.04 10.02
N GLY A 28 10.91 0.45 10.63
CA GLY A 28 11.07 -0.36 11.83
C GLY A 28 11.84 -1.65 11.54
N GLY A 29 11.61 -2.29 10.39
CA GLY A 29 12.38 -3.46 9.96
C GLY A 29 13.86 -3.14 9.75
N TRP A 30 14.18 -2.09 8.99
CA TRP A 30 15.57 -1.66 8.82
C TRP A 30 16.23 -1.23 10.12
N TRP A 31 15.52 -0.46 10.97
CA TRP A 31 16.04 -0.08 12.28
C TRP A 31 16.36 -1.31 13.13
N LEU A 32 15.49 -2.31 13.12
CA LEU A 32 15.68 -3.56 13.84
C LEU A 32 16.92 -4.31 13.34
N GLU A 33 17.10 -4.41 12.01
CA GLU A 33 18.28 -5.02 11.40
C GLU A 33 19.58 -4.34 11.85
N PHE A 34 19.65 -3.01 11.75
CA PHE A 34 20.83 -2.26 12.20
C PHE A 34 21.09 -2.44 13.68
N TYR A 35 20.05 -2.41 14.51
CA TYR A 35 20.16 -2.65 15.94
C TYR A 35 20.75 -4.03 16.24
N PHE A 36 20.31 -5.08 15.54
CA PHE A 36 20.86 -6.42 15.74
C PHE A 36 22.30 -6.55 15.27
N VAL A 37 22.64 -5.97 14.11
CA VAL A 37 24.01 -6.01 13.57
C VAL A 37 24.99 -5.33 14.52
N GLU A 38 24.64 -4.14 15.02
CA GLU A 38 25.46 -3.38 15.97
C GLU A 38 25.56 -4.11 17.32
N ARG A 39 24.46 -4.68 17.81
CA ARG A 39 24.40 -5.23 19.18
C ARG A 39 25.03 -6.60 19.32
N TYR A 40 24.94 -7.46 18.31
CA TYR A 40 25.30 -8.88 18.40
C TYR A 40 26.51 -9.26 17.57
N GLU A 41 27.19 -8.30 16.94
CA GLU A 41 28.36 -8.53 16.07
C GLU A 41 28.13 -9.73 15.14
N VAL A 42 27.01 -9.73 14.41
CA VAL A 42 26.57 -10.89 13.62
C VAL A 42 27.64 -11.25 12.59
N GLN A 43 28.43 -12.29 12.89
CA GLN A 43 29.44 -12.82 11.99
C GLN A 43 28.85 -13.95 11.14
N ILE A 44 28.57 -13.63 9.88
CA ILE A 44 28.17 -14.63 8.89
C ILE A 44 29.45 -15.14 8.21
N ASN A 45 29.75 -16.42 8.34
CA ASN A 45 30.91 -17.06 7.70
C ASN A 45 30.46 -18.16 6.75
N LEU A 46 29.70 -17.78 5.72
CA LEU A 46 29.22 -18.68 4.66
C LEU A 46 30.04 -18.52 3.36
N GLY A 47 31.13 -17.76 3.40
CA GLY A 47 31.89 -17.31 2.23
C GLY A 47 31.32 -16.01 1.62
N PRO A 48 32.13 -15.30 0.82
CA PRO A 48 31.83 -13.91 0.42
C PRO A 48 30.53 -13.76 -0.38
N VAL A 49 30.24 -14.70 -1.30
CA VAL A 49 29.02 -14.64 -2.14
C VAL A 49 27.74 -14.86 -1.32
N LEU A 50 27.75 -15.83 -0.39
CA LEU A 50 26.59 -16.12 0.44
C LEU A 50 26.36 -15.01 1.48
N ASN A 51 27.42 -14.44 2.03
CA ASN A 51 27.32 -13.29 2.95
C ASN A 51 26.63 -12.08 2.30
N VAL A 52 27.04 -11.72 1.07
CA VAL A 52 26.40 -10.63 0.32
C VAL A 52 24.94 -10.95 0.02
N SER A 53 24.65 -12.19 -0.39
CA SER A 53 23.27 -12.63 -0.66
C SER A 53 22.36 -12.49 0.57
N VAL A 54 22.83 -12.90 1.75
CA VAL A 54 22.07 -12.77 3.00
C VAL A 54 21.84 -11.29 3.34
N ALA A 55 22.84 -10.43 3.18
CA ALA A 55 22.69 -9.00 3.44
C ALA A 55 21.66 -8.33 2.50
N VAL A 56 21.67 -8.69 1.22
CA VAL A 56 20.68 -8.19 0.24
C VAL A 56 19.27 -8.68 0.58
N ILE A 57 19.13 -9.96 0.95
CA ILE A 57 17.83 -10.52 1.34
C ILE A 57 17.31 -9.85 2.60
N ALA A 58 18.17 -9.64 3.61
CA ALA A 58 17.82 -8.93 4.83
C ALA A 58 17.30 -7.53 4.49
N LEU A 59 18.09 -6.71 3.79
CA LEU A 59 17.70 -5.35 3.42
C LEU A 59 16.39 -5.28 2.60
N ALA A 60 16.15 -6.27 1.73
CA ALA A 60 14.93 -6.32 0.92
C ALA A 60 13.69 -6.80 1.68
N MET A 61 13.85 -7.50 2.81
CA MET A 61 12.75 -8.14 3.54
C MET A 61 11.73 -7.12 4.10
N PRO A 62 12.13 -6.03 4.78
CA PRO A 62 11.20 -4.99 5.22
C PRO A 62 10.43 -4.34 4.07
N LEU A 63 11.08 -4.15 2.92
CA LEU A 63 10.45 -3.61 1.72
C LEU A 63 9.36 -4.56 1.20
N VAL A 64 9.65 -5.86 1.09
CA VAL A 64 8.68 -6.86 0.64
C VAL A 64 7.49 -6.93 1.60
N LEU A 65 7.72 -6.90 2.91
CA LEU A 65 6.64 -6.92 3.90
C LEU A 65 5.78 -5.65 3.86
N ALA A 66 6.39 -4.47 3.75
CA ALA A 66 5.65 -3.21 3.62
C ALA A 66 4.83 -3.18 2.33
N TRP A 67 5.39 -3.70 1.23
CA TRP A 67 4.69 -3.83 -0.04
C TRP A 67 3.51 -4.79 0.05
N LEU A 68 3.69 -5.97 0.67
CA LEU A 68 2.61 -6.93 0.91
C LEU A 68 1.48 -6.31 1.74
N TRP A 69 1.82 -5.56 2.79
CA TRP A 69 0.82 -4.83 3.57
C TRP A 69 -0.01 -3.88 2.69
N TRP A 70 0.67 -3.05 1.89
CA TRP A 70 0.02 -2.12 0.96
C TRP A 70 -0.87 -2.87 -0.04
N SER A 71 -0.35 -3.91 -0.70
CA SER A 71 -1.04 -4.73 -1.70
C SER A 71 -2.34 -5.33 -1.17
N VAL A 72 -2.37 -5.71 0.11
CA VAL A 72 -3.52 -6.33 0.78
C VAL A 72 -4.51 -5.29 1.29
N THR A 73 -4.03 -4.14 1.77
CA THR A 73 -4.87 -3.12 2.42
C THR A 73 -5.51 -2.15 1.44
N VAL A 74 -4.86 -1.81 0.33
CA VAL A 74 -5.40 -0.89 -0.67
C VAL A 74 -6.75 -1.33 -1.24
N PRO A 75 -6.96 -2.57 -1.70
CA PRO A 75 -8.28 -3.02 -2.19
C PRO A 75 -9.40 -2.87 -1.15
N ARG A 76 -9.09 -3.17 0.13
CA ARG A 76 -10.04 -3.03 1.23
C ARG A 76 -10.38 -1.57 1.50
N TRP A 77 -9.35 -0.71 1.49
CA TRP A 77 -9.55 0.73 1.61
C TRP A 77 -10.38 1.28 0.44
N LYS A 78 -10.10 0.90 -0.82
CA LYS A 78 -10.87 1.34 -2.01
C LYS A 78 -12.37 1.06 -1.85
N ILE A 79 -12.73 -0.14 -1.37
CA ILE A 79 -14.12 -0.53 -1.08
C ILE A 79 -14.71 0.30 0.07
N TRP A 80 -13.98 0.42 1.18
CA TRP A 80 -14.43 1.17 2.36
C TRP A 80 -14.65 2.66 2.06
N ALA A 81 -13.78 3.23 1.23
CA ALA A 81 -13.78 4.61 0.79
C ALA A 81 -14.93 4.89 -0.18
N LEU A 82 -15.11 4.02 -1.17
CA LEU A 82 -16.19 4.15 -2.14
C LEU A 82 -17.57 4.02 -1.50
N ALA A 83 -17.72 3.15 -0.49
CA ALA A 83 -18.96 3.03 0.27
C ALA A 83 -19.37 4.32 1.01
N ARG A 84 -18.42 5.22 1.29
CA ARG A 84 -18.65 6.49 2.00
C ARG A 84 -18.79 7.70 1.09
N CYS A 85 -17.96 7.77 0.04
CA CYS A 85 -17.92 8.93 -0.84
C CYS A 85 -18.87 8.78 -2.04
N ARG A 86 -19.15 7.55 -2.49
CA ARG A 86 -19.94 7.19 -3.68
C ARG A 86 -19.48 7.79 -5.03
N ASP A 87 -18.47 8.67 -5.02
CA ASP A 87 -17.83 9.28 -6.19
C ASP A 87 -16.39 8.75 -6.34
N TRP A 88 -16.22 7.71 -7.18
CA TRP A 88 -14.90 7.14 -7.45
C TRP A 88 -13.97 8.10 -8.19
N PRO A 89 -14.37 8.80 -9.29
CA PRO A 89 -13.49 9.71 -10.00
C PRO A 89 -12.86 10.82 -9.14
N THR A 90 -13.60 11.40 -8.20
CA THR A 90 -13.01 12.40 -7.29
C THR A 90 -12.11 11.74 -6.26
N LEU A 91 -12.52 10.60 -5.69
CA LEU A 91 -11.73 9.86 -4.70
C LEU A 91 -10.38 9.40 -5.28
N GLU A 92 -10.37 8.87 -6.50
CA GLU A 92 -9.19 8.39 -7.21
C GLU A 92 -8.19 9.53 -7.45
N ARG A 93 -8.65 10.69 -7.94
CA ARG A 93 -7.78 11.87 -8.13
C ARG A 93 -7.13 12.32 -6.83
N VAL A 94 -7.88 12.37 -5.73
CA VAL A 94 -7.36 12.78 -4.42
C VAL A 94 -6.38 11.73 -3.87
N ALA A 95 -6.69 10.44 -4.03
CA ALA A 95 -5.83 9.35 -3.57
C ALA A 95 -4.50 9.26 -4.32
N ILE A 96 -4.50 9.53 -5.63
CA ILE A 96 -3.28 9.64 -6.45
C ILE A 96 -2.46 10.86 -6.01
N ARG A 97 -3.10 12.03 -5.86
CA ARG A 97 -2.45 13.27 -5.39
C ARG A 97 -1.72 13.05 -4.07
N ASP A 98 -2.36 12.35 -3.12
CA ASP A 98 -1.81 12.09 -1.79
C ASP A 98 -0.93 10.83 -1.73
N ARG A 99 -0.58 10.23 -2.88
CA ARG A 99 0.30 9.06 -3.02
C ARG A 99 -0.16 7.84 -2.21
N LEU A 100 -1.47 7.65 -2.09
CA LEU A 100 -2.05 6.48 -1.44
C LEU A 100 -2.16 5.30 -2.41
N ILE A 101 -2.48 5.59 -3.68
CA ILE A 101 -2.57 4.62 -4.76
C ILE A 101 -1.73 5.07 -5.96
N TRP A 102 -1.38 4.13 -6.82
CA TRP A 102 -0.65 4.40 -8.06
C TRP A 102 -1.55 5.01 -9.13
N ASP A 103 -1.00 5.90 -9.95
CA ASP A 103 -1.71 6.46 -11.10
C ASP A 103 -1.69 5.45 -12.27
N GLU A 104 -2.84 4.86 -12.58
CA GLU A 104 -2.95 3.86 -13.65
C GLU A 104 -2.87 4.46 -15.08
N ARG A 105 -2.67 5.78 -15.21
CA ARG A 105 -2.56 6.45 -16.52
C ARG A 105 -1.22 6.16 -17.21
N ASP A 106 -0.13 5.99 -16.47
CA ASP A 106 1.18 5.61 -17.03
C ASP A 106 1.49 4.12 -16.85
N TRP A 107 2.52 3.63 -17.55
CA TRP A 107 2.84 2.20 -17.55
C TRP A 107 3.36 1.69 -16.20
N PHE A 108 4.06 2.53 -15.45
CA PHE A 108 4.68 2.16 -14.18
C PHE A 108 3.61 2.08 -13.10
N GLY A 109 2.73 3.09 -13.02
CA GLY A 109 1.62 3.07 -12.07
C GLY A 109 0.65 1.91 -12.34
N ARG A 110 0.41 1.54 -13.61
CA ARG A 110 -0.32 0.29 -13.94
C ARG A 110 0.40 -0.96 -13.45
N ALA A 111 1.71 -1.05 -13.65
CA ALA A 111 2.47 -2.21 -13.21
C ALA A 111 2.41 -2.36 -11.69
N MET A 112 2.50 -1.25 -10.95
CA MET A 112 2.44 -1.26 -9.49
C MET A 112 1.01 -1.53 -8.97
N ALA A 113 -0.02 -0.94 -9.58
CA ALA A 113 -1.42 -1.22 -9.22
C ALA A 113 -1.82 -2.70 -9.43
N ARG A 114 -1.20 -3.39 -10.40
CA ARG A 114 -1.41 -4.83 -10.60
C ARG A 114 -0.92 -5.70 -9.45
N THR A 115 -0.04 -5.18 -8.59
CA THR A 115 0.43 -5.91 -7.40
C THR A 115 -0.57 -5.84 -6.24
N GLU A 116 -1.70 -5.14 -6.40
CA GLU A 116 -2.83 -5.20 -5.47
C GLU A 116 -3.44 -6.60 -5.42
N ILE A 117 -3.67 -7.11 -4.21
CA ILE A 117 -4.19 -8.46 -3.97
C ILE A 117 -5.71 -8.41 -3.83
N TRP A 118 -6.39 -8.74 -4.93
CA TRP A 118 -7.85 -8.75 -5.03
C TRP A 118 -8.43 -10.16 -4.97
N THR A 119 -9.26 -10.46 -3.97
CA THR A 119 -10.09 -11.67 -3.97
C THR A 119 -11.35 -11.50 -4.83
N PRO A 120 -11.98 -12.58 -5.34
CA PRO A 120 -13.20 -12.48 -6.14
C PRO A 120 -14.32 -11.68 -5.47
N ASN A 121 -14.49 -11.85 -4.15
CA ASN A 121 -15.50 -11.13 -3.36
C ASN A 121 -15.22 -9.63 -3.27
N LEU A 122 -13.94 -9.23 -3.13
CA LEU A 122 -13.56 -7.81 -3.11
C LEU A 122 -13.81 -7.16 -4.47
N ARG A 123 -13.46 -7.84 -5.58
CA ARG A 123 -13.71 -7.34 -6.94
C ARG A 123 -15.20 -7.13 -7.20
N LYS A 124 -16.02 -8.13 -6.85
CA LYS A 124 -17.48 -8.05 -6.99
C LYS A 124 -18.03 -6.86 -6.20
N ARG A 125 -17.69 -6.75 -4.91
CA ARG A 125 -18.16 -5.66 -4.05
C ARG A 125 -17.74 -4.29 -4.55
N PHE A 126 -16.51 -4.14 -5.04
CA PHE A 126 -16.04 -2.88 -5.60
C PHE A 126 -16.81 -2.50 -6.87
N ALA A 127 -17.04 -3.46 -7.78
CA ALA A 127 -17.83 -3.24 -8.98
C ALA A 127 -19.30 -2.85 -8.67
N ASP A 128 -19.92 -3.53 -7.69
CA ASP A 128 -21.29 -3.25 -7.28
C ASP A 128 -21.43 -1.82 -6.70
N LEU A 129 -20.47 -1.40 -5.86
CA LEU A 129 -20.44 -0.03 -5.32
C LEU A 129 -20.22 1.02 -6.41
N ARG A 130 -19.37 0.74 -7.41
CA ARG A 130 -19.16 1.65 -8.54
C ARG A 130 -20.43 1.83 -9.38
N ARG A 131 -21.17 0.74 -9.62
CA ARG A 131 -22.44 0.79 -10.36
C ARG A 131 -23.51 1.55 -9.59
N ALA A 132 -23.61 1.31 -8.28
CA ALA A 132 -24.57 2.01 -7.42
C ALA A 132 -24.30 3.52 -7.38
N GLY A 133 -23.02 3.93 -7.23
CA GLY A 133 -22.64 5.35 -7.24
C GLY A 133 -22.93 6.05 -8.57
N ALA A 134 -22.75 5.35 -9.70
CA ALA A 134 -23.01 5.89 -11.03
C ALA A 134 -24.51 6.05 -11.37
N ALA A 135 -25.40 5.37 -10.65
CA ALA A 135 -26.85 5.48 -10.82
C ALA A 135 -27.46 6.66 -10.03
N GLU A 136 -26.71 7.23 -9.08
CA GLU A 136 -27.15 8.31 -8.19
C GLU A 136 -26.64 9.70 -8.63
N THR A 137 -25.78 9.77 -9.64
CA THR A 137 -25.19 10.99 -10.23
C THR A 137 -25.79 11.32 -11.58
#